data_AF-A0A7W4TNR3-F1
#
_entry.id   AF-A0A7W4TNR3-F1
#
_cell.length_a   1.000
_cell.length_b   1.000
_cell.length_c   1.000
_cell.angle_alpha   90.00
_cell.angle_beta   90.00
_cell.angle_gamma   90.00
#
_symmetry.space_group_name_H-M   'P 1'
#
loop_
_entity.id
_entity.type
_entity.pdbx_description
1 polymer ?
#
loop_
_entity_poly.entity_id
_entity_poly.type
_entity_poly.pdbx_seq_one_letter_code
_entity_poly.pdbx_strand_id
1 'polypeptide(L)'
;MAEPGAVPHETPRAVPHETPRAVPHETPRAVLHDIRYSRYQGALRPRRSAVASFVASGVRRPLGLRRSASAKIWPFLLLAVAYLPALAVVAVPLLVPAVDVQPTDLIDYPQLLTTNSVVLLAFVATSIPSMLTRDRRDRVLSLYFATALSWFEYVLGVFLAALALLALIVLGPMLVLFVGSIATADAPGAWFADHVGDLPRIVGAAALVVLFHTSLGLAIGSLTSRRVFAVGGYLAVVLVGPALTGAVAAVTGEEWPFSLDPSSGPIRLATTFIGGGLGDPGALAWFVWGVVVVGGLSVLAGRYARGSDA
;
A
#
# COMPACT_ATOMS: atom_id res chain seq x y z
N MET A 1 -11.02 12.64 85.97
CA MET A 1 -10.49 13.90 85.41
C MET A 1 -8.99 13.73 85.23
N ALA A 2 -8.57 13.39 84.01
CA ALA A 2 -7.16 13.28 83.61
C ALA A 2 -7.11 13.49 82.10
N GLU A 3 -6.48 14.58 81.65
CA GLU A 3 -6.30 14.92 80.24
C GLU A 3 -5.39 13.91 79.52
N PRO A 4 -5.64 13.58 78.25
CA PRO A 4 -4.69 12.85 77.42
C PRO A 4 -3.52 13.77 77.03
N GLY A 5 -2.30 13.36 77.37
CA GLY A 5 -1.06 14.08 77.06
C GLY A 5 -0.80 14.25 75.56
N ALA A 6 -0.41 15.46 75.18
CA ALA A 6 0.00 15.83 73.83
C ALA A 6 1.30 15.10 73.42
N VAL A 7 1.26 14.42 72.27
CA VAL A 7 2.46 13.88 71.61
C VAL A 7 3.07 15.00 70.75
N PRO A 8 4.35 15.37 70.95
CA PRO A 8 4.96 16.44 70.17
C PRO A 8 5.22 15.99 68.73
N HIS A 9 4.71 16.77 67.77
CA HIS A 9 5.06 16.64 66.36
C HIS A 9 6.52 17.07 66.15
N GLU A 10 7.42 16.11 65.90
CA GLU A 10 8.75 16.41 65.36
C GLU A 10 8.61 16.93 63.93
N THR A 11 8.94 18.19 63.73
CA THR A 11 9.02 18.81 62.41
C THR A 11 10.19 18.18 61.64
N PRO A 12 10.01 17.62 60.42
CA PRO A 12 11.14 17.09 59.65
C PRO A 12 12.17 18.19 59.38
N ARG A 13 13.43 17.96 59.75
CA ARG A 13 14.55 18.87 59.42
C ARG A 13 14.64 19.03 57.91
N ALA A 14 14.64 20.28 57.42
CA ALA A 14 14.85 20.58 56.01
C ALA A 14 16.21 20.03 55.56
N VAL A 15 16.20 19.21 54.52
CA VAL A 15 17.42 18.79 53.81
C VAL A 15 17.94 20.04 53.10
N PRO A 16 19.20 20.47 53.31
CA PRO A 16 19.73 21.62 52.59
C PRO A 16 19.82 21.27 51.09
N HIS A 17 19.01 21.93 50.28
CA HIS A 17 19.14 21.89 48.83
C HIS A 17 20.41 22.63 48.45
N GLU A 18 21.50 21.90 48.21
CA GLU A 18 22.68 22.46 47.55
C GLU A 18 22.23 22.95 46.17
N THR A 19 22.29 24.26 45.95
CA THR A 19 21.99 24.83 44.64
C THR A 19 23.04 24.31 43.65
N PRO A 20 22.67 23.60 42.57
CA PRO A 20 23.66 23.11 41.62
C PRO A 20 24.45 24.29 41.07
N ARG A 21 25.75 24.35 41.35
CA ARG A 21 26.64 25.32 40.69
C ARG A 21 26.56 25.06 39.20
N ALA A 22 26.17 26.07 38.42
CA ALA A 22 26.18 26.00 36.97
C ALA A 22 27.61 25.66 36.51
N VAL A 23 27.80 24.46 35.97
CA VAL A 23 28.99 24.14 35.20
C VAL A 23 28.90 25.02 33.95
N PRO A 24 29.86 25.92 33.68
CA PRO A 24 29.85 26.67 32.45
C PRO A 24 30.09 25.68 31.31
N HIS A 25 29.01 25.25 30.67
CA HIS A 25 29.12 24.61 29.37
C HIS A 25 29.64 25.69 28.42
N GLU A 26 30.89 25.54 27.98
CA GLU A 26 31.42 26.29 26.84
C GLU A 26 30.40 26.16 25.72
N THR A 27 29.63 27.23 25.51
CA THR A 27 28.59 27.23 24.49
C THR A 27 29.37 27.13 23.19
N PRO A 28 29.19 26.08 22.37
CA PRO A 28 29.94 25.95 21.12
C PRO A 28 29.82 27.27 20.37
N ARG A 29 30.97 27.89 20.08
CA ARG A 29 31.05 29.22 19.45
C ARG A 29 30.04 29.25 18.29
N ALA A 30 29.04 30.12 18.37
CA ALA A 30 28.02 30.22 17.34
C ALA A 30 28.68 30.72 16.05
N VAL A 31 29.07 29.79 15.17
CA VAL A 31 29.66 30.11 13.88
C VAL A 31 28.51 30.45 12.94
N LEU A 32 28.40 31.74 12.59
CA LEU A 32 27.49 32.18 11.55
C LEU A 32 28.09 31.75 10.21
N HIS A 33 27.66 30.60 9.69
CA HIS A 33 27.97 30.24 8.31
C HIS A 33 27.18 31.18 7.40
N ASP A 34 27.88 32.07 6.68
CA ASP A 34 27.29 32.88 5.61
C ASP A 34 26.92 31.94 4.45
N ILE A 35 25.72 31.35 4.54
CA ILE A 35 25.11 30.63 3.45
C ILE A 35 24.66 31.70 2.47
N ARG A 36 25.53 32.13 1.56
CA ARG A 36 25.13 33.04 0.49
C ARG A 36 24.04 32.35 -0.32
N TYR A 37 22.80 32.78 -0.14
CA TYR A 37 21.68 32.32 -0.91
C TYR A 37 21.84 32.82 -2.35
N SER A 38 22.39 31.98 -3.22
CA SER A 38 22.36 32.24 -4.66
C SER A 38 20.93 32.11 -5.14
N ARG A 39 20.40 33.14 -5.82
CA ARG A 39 19.13 33.00 -6.53
C ARG A 39 19.28 31.90 -7.58
N TYR A 40 18.26 31.06 -7.71
CA TYR A 40 18.21 30.06 -8.76
C TYR A 40 18.12 30.78 -10.12
N GLN A 41 19.16 30.65 -10.94
CA GLN A 41 19.21 31.23 -12.29
C GLN A 41 18.83 30.24 -13.40
N GLY A 42 18.51 28.99 -13.05
CA GLY A 42 18.12 27.97 -14.02
C GLY A 42 16.69 28.14 -14.51
N ALA A 43 16.37 27.48 -15.64
CA ALA A 43 14.99 27.38 -16.11
C ALA A 43 14.16 26.53 -15.14
N LEU A 44 12.98 27.04 -14.75
CA LEU A 44 12.04 26.27 -13.94
C LEU A 44 11.61 25.00 -14.67
N ARG A 45 11.58 23.87 -13.96
CA ARG A 45 11.11 22.61 -14.53
C ARG A 45 9.58 22.64 -14.73
N PRO A 46 9.05 21.92 -15.73
CA PRO A 46 7.61 21.86 -15.96
C PRO A 46 6.90 21.14 -14.82
N ARG A 47 5.61 21.44 -14.61
CA ARG A 47 4.78 20.85 -13.54
C ARG A 47 4.79 19.32 -13.54
N ARG A 48 4.82 18.67 -14.70
CA ARG A 48 4.96 17.21 -14.83
C ARG A 48 6.17 16.64 -14.09
N SER A 49 7.27 17.39 -13.99
CA SER A 49 8.45 16.98 -13.25
C SER A 49 8.25 17.01 -11.75
N ALA A 50 7.43 17.95 -11.23
CA ALA A 50 7.03 17.97 -9.83
C ALA A 50 6.16 16.76 -9.50
N VAL A 51 5.15 16.47 -10.34
CA VAL A 51 4.29 15.29 -10.20
C VAL A 51 5.10 14.00 -10.27
N ALA A 52 5.98 13.84 -11.26
CA ALA A 52 6.82 12.64 -11.39
C ALA A 52 7.75 12.45 -10.19
N SER A 53 8.33 13.54 -9.66
CA SER A 53 9.16 13.50 -8.46
C SER A 53 8.34 13.10 -7.23
N PHE A 54 7.12 13.64 -7.11
CA PHE A 54 6.19 13.29 -6.06
C PHE A 54 5.78 11.81 -6.13
N VAL A 55 5.38 11.30 -7.30
CA VAL A 55 5.09 9.88 -7.53
C VAL A 55 6.28 9.01 -7.15
N ALA A 56 7.48 9.31 -7.65
CA ALA A 56 8.68 8.55 -7.35
C ALA A 56 8.99 8.54 -5.84
N SER A 57 8.81 9.67 -5.16
CA SER A 57 8.95 9.75 -3.71
C SER A 57 7.86 8.96 -2.97
N GLY A 58 6.63 8.98 -3.50
CA GLY A 58 5.48 8.25 -2.99
C GLY A 58 5.62 6.74 -3.10
N VAL A 59 6.31 6.24 -4.13
CA VAL A 59 6.67 4.82 -4.27
C VAL A 59 7.82 4.45 -3.33
N ARG A 60 8.87 5.28 -3.26
CA ARG A 60 10.07 4.99 -2.46
C ARG A 60 9.78 4.91 -0.96
N ARG A 61 8.83 5.72 -0.48
CA ARG A 61 8.57 5.92 0.95
C ARG A 61 7.94 4.69 1.64
N PRO A 62 6.89 4.04 1.09
CA PRO A 62 6.34 2.78 1.63
C PRO A 62 7.33 1.62 1.57
N LEU A 63 8.19 1.57 0.55
CA LEU A 63 9.26 0.58 0.43
C LEU A 63 10.41 0.80 1.44
N GLY A 64 10.37 1.85 2.26
CA GLY A 64 11.44 2.15 3.21
C GLY A 64 12.76 2.57 2.55
N LEU A 65 12.74 2.97 1.27
CA LEU A 65 13.94 3.43 0.59
C LEU A 65 14.43 4.74 1.21
N ARG A 66 15.75 4.88 1.37
CA ARG A 66 16.42 5.99 2.08
C ARG A 66 16.11 6.06 3.59
N ARG A 67 15.66 4.96 4.20
CA ARG A 67 15.49 4.78 5.66
C ARG A 67 16.38 3.66 6.18
N SER A 68 16.35 3.45 7.51
CA SER A 68 17.04 2.35 8.20
C SER A 68 16.71 1.00 7.58
N ALA A 69 17.61 0.03 7.72
CA ALA A 69 17.41 -1.33 7.23
C ALA A 69 16.11 -1.95 7.78
N SER A 70 15.78 -1.69 9.05
CA SER A 70 14.54 -2.15 9.68
C SER A 70 13.25 -1.68 8.97
N ALA A 71 13.25 -0.49 8.39
CA ALA A 71 12.09 0.03 7.66
C ALA A 71 11.85 -0.67 6.32
N LYS A 72 12.84 -1.42 5.82
CA LYS A 72 12.77 -2.18 4.56
C LYS A 72 12.29 -3.61 4.79
N ILE A 73 12.47 -4.17 5.99
CA ILE A 73 12.16 -5.58 6.28
C ILE A 73 10.72 -5.92 5.88
N TRP A 74 9.75 -5.18 6.40
CA TRP A 74 8.34 -5.48 6.15
C TRP A 74 7.91 -5.40 4.67
N PRO A 75 8.12 -4.29 3.94
CA PRO A 75 7.69 -4.21 2.54
C PRO A 75 8.44 -5.18 1.63
N PHE A 76 9.73 -5.43 1.87
CA PHE A 76 10.49 -6.39 1.06
C PHE A 76 10.20 -7.84 1.42
N LEU A 77 9.83 -8.14 2.67
CA LEU A 77 9.32 -9.46 3.04
C LEU A 77 8.03 -9.76 2.28
N LEU A 78 7.07 -8.84 2.28
CA LEU A 78 5.82 -9.01 1.53
C LEU A 78 6.09 -9.14 0.02
N LEU A 79 7.02 -8.34 -0.53
CA LEU A 79 7.43 -8.49 -1.92
C LEU A 79 8.06 -9.86 -2.21
N ALA A 80 8.96 -10.33 -1.34
CA ALA A 80 9.58 -11.64 -1.49
C ALA A 80 8.53 -12.76 -1.44
N VAL A 81 7.59 -12.71 -0.49
CA VAL A 81 6.51 -13.70 -0.37
C VAL A 81 5.58 -13.65 -1.58
N ALA A 82 5.29 -12.47 -2.14
CA ALA A 82 4.46 -12.36 -3.37
C ALA A 82 5.13 -12.99 -4.59
N TYR A 83 6.46 -12.88 -4.71
CA TYR A 83 7.22 -13.43 -5.83
C TYR A 83 7.59 -14.90 -5.63
N LEU A 84 7.57 -15.39 -4.39
CA LEU A 84 8.03 -16.73 -4.04
C LEU A 84 7.31 -17.85 -4.81
N PRO A 85 5.97 -17.89 -4.94
CA PRO A 85 5.30 -18.96 -5.67
C PRO A 85 5.73 -19.02 -7.15
N ALA A 86 5.74 -17.86 -7.83
CA ALA A 86 6.14 -17.77 -9.23
C ALA A 86 7.61 -18.16 -9.45
N LEU A 87 8.51 -17.67 -8.58
CA LEU A 87 9.93 -18.05 -8.66
C LEU A 87 10.15 -19.53 -8.37
N ALA A 88 9.42 -20.11 -7.42
CA ALA A 88 9.54 -21.51 -7.05
C ALA A 88 9.13 -22.42 -8.22
N VAL A 89 8.00 -22.17 -8.87
CA VAL A 89 7.55 -22.99 -10.01
C VAL A 89 8.44 -22.85 -11.23
N VAL A 90 8.98 -21.65 -11.48
CA VAL A 90 9.93 -21.42 -12.59
C VAL A 90 11.26 -22.12 -12.30
N ALA A 91 11.68 -22.21 -11.03
CA ALA A 91 12.92 -22.86 -10.66
C ALA A 91 12.89 -24.39 -10.85
N VAL A 92 11.72 -25.04 -10.76
CA VAL A 92 11.61 -26.51 -10.87
C VAL A 92 12.17 -27.05 -12.19
N PRO A 93 11.67 -26.67 -13.38
CA PRO A 93 12.20 -27.16 -14.65
C PRO A 93 13.64 -26.67 -14.93
N LEU A 94 14.04 -25.51 -14.37
CA LEU A 94 15.41 -25.01 -14.51
C LEU A 94 16.44 -25.82 -13.70
N LEU A 95 16.05 -26.32 -12.52
CA LEU A 95 16.95 -27.05 -11.61
C LEU A 95 16.90 -28.56 -11.82
N VAL A 96 15.81 -29.09 -12.39
CA VAL A 96 15.61 -30.52 -12.61
C VAL A 96 15.28 -30.76 -14.09
N PRO A 97 16.29 -30.82 -14.99
CA PRO A 97 16.07 -30.96 -16.44
C PRO A 97 15.39 -32.27 -16.85
N ALA A 98 15.30 -33.27 -15.96
CA ALA A 98 14.59 -34.51 -16.20
C ALA A 98 13.05 -34.36 -16.08
N VAL A 99 12.57 -33.23 -15.56
CA VAL A 99 11.16 -32.92 -15.38
C VAL A 99 10.73 -32.00 -16.52
N ASP A 100 10.07 -32.57 -17.52
CA ASP A 100 9.43 -31.83 -18.61
C ASP A 100 8.05 -31.34 -18.17
N VAL A 101 8.02 -30.19 -17.48
CA VAL A 101 6.81 -29.55 -16.96
C VAL A 101 6.93 -28.04 -17.11
N GLN A 102 5.90 -27.40 -17.63
CA GLN A 102 5.91 -25.94 -17.73
C GLN A 102 5.50 -25.27 -16.41
N PRO A 103 6.07 -24.10 -16.07
CA PRO A 103 5.72 -23.40 -14.83
C PRO A 103 4.22 -23.11 -14.70
N THR A 104 3.53 -22.85 -15.82
CA THR A 104 2.07 -22.63 -15.89
C THR A 104 1.24 -23.88 -15.60
N ASP A 105 1.81 -25.08 -15.73
CA ASP A 105 1.14 -26.34 -15.38
C ASP A 105 1.18 -26.59 -13.86
N LEU A 106 2.19 -26.03 -13.18
CA LEU A 106 2.35 -26.12 -11.72
C LEU A 106 1.49 -25.10 -10.99
N ILE A 107 1.39 -23.88 -11.53
CA ILE A 107 0.51 -22.83 -11.03
C ILE A 107 0.05 -21.96 -12.21
N ASP A 108 -1.26 -21.88 -12.42
CA ASP A 108 -1.83 -20.98 -13.42
C ASP A 108 -1.94 -19.53 -12.89
N TYR A 109 -2.25 -18.59 -13.77
CA TYR A 109 -2.40 -17.18 -13.38
C TYR A 109 -3.53 -16.94 -12.35
N PRO A 110 -4.73 -17.53 -12.50
CA PRO A 110 -5.79 -17.41 -11.49
C PRO A 110 -5.38 -17.90 -10.09
N GLN A 111 -4.73 -19.06 -10.02
CA GLN A 111 -4.26 -19.63 -8.77
C GLN A 111 -3.17 -18.77 -8.16
N LEU A 112 -2.19 -18.30 -8.95
CA LEU A 112 -1.16 -17.38 -8.49
C LEU A 112 -1.76 -16.10 -7.89
N LEU A 113 -2.76 -15.51 -8.55
CA LEU A 113 -3.47 -14.32 -8.06
C LEU A 113 -4.18 -14.60 -6.72
N THR A 114 -4.85 -15.75 -6.62
CA THR A 114 -5.58 -16.17 -5.41
C THR A 114 -4.62 -16.45 -4.26
N THR A 115 -3.51 -17.16 -4.50
CA THR A 115 -2.46 -17.43 -3.51
C THR A 115 -1.84 -16.15 -2.97
N ASN A 116 -1.65 -15.13 -3.82
CA ASN A 116 -1.04 -13.86 -3.43
C ASN A 116 -2.02 -12.87 -2.78
N SER A 117 -3.31 -13.19 -2.68
CA SER A 117 -4.36 -12.32 -2.12
C SER A 117 -4.04 -11.82 -0.70
N VAL A 118 -3.61 -12.72 0.19
CA VAL A 118 -3.28 -12.40 1.59
C VAL A 118 -2.12 -11.40 1.67
N VAL A 119 -1.08 -11.60 0.85
CA VAL A 119 0.10 -10.74 0.80
C VAL A 119 -0.25 -9.36 0.25
N LEU A 120 -1.07 -9.31 -0.80
CA LEU A 120 -1.63 -8.08 -1.34
C LEU A 120 -2.38 -7.30 -0.24
N LEU A 121 -3.34 -7.95 0.44
CA LEU A 121 -4.14 -7.30 1.48
C LEU A 121 -3.27 -6.77 2.63
N ALA A 122 -2.28 -7.55 3.08
CA ALA A 122 -1.34 -7.13 4.10
C ALA A 122 -0.52 -5.90 3.68
N PHE A 123 -0.06 -5.86 2.42
CA PHE A 123 0.66 -4.70 1.90
C PHE A 123 -0.24 -3.48 1.80
N VAL A 124 -1.44 -3.62 1.24
CA VAL A 124 -2.39 -2.52 1.09
C VAL A 124 -2.71 -1.94 2.47
N ALA A 125 -3.11 -2.79 3.42
CA ALA A 125 -3.47 -2.39 4.77
C ALA A 125 -2.36 -1.57 5.45
N THR A 126 -1.11 -2.00 5.32
CA THR A 126 0.01 -1.39 6.04
C THR A 126 0.55 -0.11 5.38
N SER A 127 0.40 0.01 4.06
CA SER A 127 1.06 1.04 3.26
C SER A 127 0.10 2.06 2.67
N ILE A 128 -0.96 1.64 1.97
CA ILE A 128 -1.72 2.51 1.07
C ILE A 128 -2.55 3.55 1.82
N PRO A 129 -3.41 3.20 2.82
CA PRO A 129 -4.13 4.22 3.59
C PRO A 129 -3.18 5.19 4.29
N SER A 130 -2.00 4.71 4.70
CA SER A 130 -1.04 5.52 5.44
C SER A 130 -0.37 6.62 4.62
N MET A 131 -0.39 6.51 3.28
CA MET A 131 0.16 7.51 2.36
C MET A 131 -0.50 8.87 2.56
N LEU A 132 -1.82 8.91 2.75
CA LEU A 132 -2.58 10.15 2.96
C LEU A 132 -2.60 10.61 4.42
N THR A 133 -2.68 9.67 5.37
CA THR A 133 -2.76 10.03 6.80
C THR A 133 -1.57 10.85 7.27
N ARG A 134 -0.39 10.58 6.70
CA ARG A 134 0.85 11.25 7.11
C ARG A 134 0.85 12.73 6.76
N ASP A 135 0.57 13.05 5.50
CA ASP A 135 0.61 14.43 5.04
C ASP A 135 -0.50 15.27 5.69
N ARG A 136 -1.62 14.63 6.04
CA ARG A 136 -2.71 15.22 6.86
C ARG A 136 -2.31 15.43 8.32
N ARG A 137 -1.65 14.44 8.93
CA ARG A 137 -1.17 14.52 10.33
C ARG A 137 -0.20 15.67 10.51
N ASP A 138 0.73 15.82 9.58
CA ASP A 138 1.80 16.81 9.64
C ASP A 138 1.34 18.19 9.12
N ARG A 139 0.09 18.30 8.63
CA ARG A 139 -0.52 19.53 8.07
C ARG A 139 0.34 20.20 6.98
N VAL A 140 0.97 19.39 6.14
CA VAL A 140 1.87 19.87 5.07
C VAL A 140 1.16 20.09 3.73
N LEU A 141 -0.14 19.82 3.67
CA LEU A 141 -0.94 19.90 2.46
C LEU A 141 -1.01 21.33 1.89
N SER A 142 -1.18 22.33 2.75
CA SER A 142 -1.15 23.74 2.36
C SER A 142 0.19 24.13 1.74
N LEU A 143 1.30 23.57 2.22
CA LEU A 143 2.62 23.82 1.64
C LEU A 143 2.76 23.23 0.23
N TYR A 144 2.24 22.03 0.00
CA TYR A 144 2.21 21.45 -1.36
C TYR A 144 1.39 22.30 -2.33
N PHE A 145 0.23 22.78 -1.88
CA PHE A 145 -0.71 23.55 -2.70
C PHE A 145 -0.25 24.99 -2.95
N ALA A 146 0.51 25.59 -2.03
CA ALA A 146 1.06 26.92 -2.19
C ALA A 146 2.28 26.96 -3.13
N THR A 147 3.02 25.85 -3.26
CA THR A 147 4.31 25.85 -3.96
C THR A 147 4.26 25.26 -5.36
N ALA A 148 3.93 23.97 -5.48
CA ALA A 148 4.30 23.19 -6.66
C ALA A 148 3.21 22.30 -7.24
N LEU A 149 2.15 21.96 -6.49
CA LEU A 149 1.15 20.99 -6.89
C LEU A 149 -0.26 21.55 -6.69
N SER A 150 -1.13 21.41 -7.68
CA SER A 150 -2.58 21.55 -7.46
C SER A 150 -3.14 20.37 -6.66
N TRP A 151 -4.35 20.53 -6.11
CA TRP A 151 -5.05 19.44 -5.41
C TRP A 151 -5.21 18.20 -6.30
N PHE A 152 -5.49 18.40 -7.59
CA PHE A 152 -5.65 17.33 -8.56
C PHE A 152 -4.33 16.60 -8.81
N GLU A 153 -3.24 17.34 -9.02
CA GLU A 153 -1.90 16.78 -9.23
C GLU A 153 -1.41 15.99 -8.01
N TYR A 154 -1.74 16.44 -6.79
CA TYR A 154 -1.48 15.70 -5.56
C TYR A 154 -2.26 14.37 -5.50
N VAL A 155 -3.58 14.42 -5.72
CA VAL A 155 -4.44 13.21 -5.69
C VAL A 155 -3.98 12.21 -6.76
N LEU A 156 -3.77 12.68 -7.99
CA LEU A 156 -3.25 11.86 -9.08
C LEU A 156 -1.89 11.27 -8.74
N GLY A 157 -0.99 12.07 -8.16
CA GLY A 157 0.33 11.63 -7.77
C GLY A 157 0.32 10.53 -6.70
N VAL A 158 -0.52 10.66 -5.67
CA VAL A 158 -0.67 9.61 -4.64
C VAL A 158 -1.30 8.37 -5.25
N PHE A 159 -2.32 8.54 -6.10
CA PHE A 159 -2.98 7.44 -6.78
C PHE A 159 -2.02 6.65 -7.65
N LEU A 160 -1.23 7.31 -8.51
CA LEU A 160 -0.22 6.67 -9.36
C LEU A 160 0.88 5.99 -8.55
N ALA A 161 1.31 6.58 -7.43
CA ALA A 161 2.29 5.95 -6.55
C ALA A 161 1.76 4.67 -5.90
N ALA A 162 0.52 4.70 -5.41
CA ALA A 162 -0.17 3.54 -4.86
C ALA A 162 -0.40 2.46 -5.93
N LEU A 163 -0.88 2.86 -7.10
CA LEU A 163 -1.09 1.99 -8.25
C LEU A 163 0.19 1.26 -8.66
N ALA A 164 1.31 1.99 -8.75
CA ALA A 164 2.61 1.40 -9.10
C ALA A 164 3.10 0.38 -8.05
N LEU A 165 2.90 0.67 -6.76
CA LEU A 165 3.27 -0.25 -5.68
C LEU A 165 2.44 -1.54 -5.72
N LEU A 166 1.13 -1.43 -5.93
CA LEU A 166 0.26 -2.60 -6.01
C LEU A 166 0.47 -3.37 -7.33
N ALA A 167 0.74 -2.68 -8.44
CA ALA A 167 1.12 -3.33 -9.69
C ALA A 167 2.42 -4.15 -9.52
N LEU A 168 3.41 -3.64 -8.78
CA LEU A 168 4.63 -4.39 -8.50
C LEU A 168 4.36 -5.72 -7.76
N ILE A 169 3.33 -5.76 -6.90
CA ILE A 169 2.97 -6.92 -6.09
C ILE A 169 2.06 -7.90 -6.84
N VAL A 170 1.15 -7.38 -7.67
CA VAL A 170 0.15 -8.20 -8.38
C VAL A 170 0.66 -8.58 -9.76
N LEU A 171 0.98 -7.59 -10.60
CA LEU A 171 1.44 -7.82 -11.97
C LEU A 171 2.85 -8.42 -11.99
N GLY A 172 3.72 -8.01 -11.07
CA GLY A 172 5.11 -8.47 -10.99
C GLY A 172 5.29 -10.00 -11.00
N PRO A 173 4.73 -10.74 -10.03
CA PRO A 173 4.80 -12.20 -10.01
C PRO A 173 4.21 -12.87 -11.26
N MET A 174 3.12 -12.33 -11.81
CA MET A 174 2.52 -12.87 -13.04
C MET A 174 3.44 -12.68 -14.24
N LEU A 175 4.14 -11.54 -14.35
CA LEU A 175 5.14 -11.33 -15.39
C LEU A 175 6.37 -12.23 -15.20
N VAL A 176 6.77 -12.49 -13.94
CA VAL A 176 7.83 -13.47 -13.66
C VAL A 176 7.43 -14.87 -14.12
N LEU A 177 6.18 -15.28 -13.88
CA LEU A 177 5.67 -16.56 -14.36
C LEU A 177 5.66 -16.62 -15.90
N PHE A 178 5.18 -15.56 -16.57
CA PHE A 178 5.16 -15.49 -18.04
C PHE A 178 6.58 -15.55 -18.64
N VAL A 179 7.49 -14.72 -18.15
CA VAL A 179 8.89 -14.70 -18.63
C VAL A 179 9.62 -16.00 -18.28
N GLY A 180 9.37 -16.56 -17.09
CA GLY A 180 9.93 -17.84 -16.68
C GLY A 180 9.48 -18.98 -17.60
N SER A 181 8.22 -18.98 -18.02
CA SER A 181 7.67 -19.99 -18.94
C SER A 181 8.28 -19.89 -20.35
N ILE A 182 8.63 -18.69 -20.81
CA ILE A 182 9.43 -18.51 -22.05
C ILE A 182 10.82 -19.12 -21.86
N ALA A 183 11.46 -18.86 -20.72
CA ALA A 183 12.83 -19.29 -20.44
C ALA A 183 12.96 -20.81 -20.27
N THR A 184 11.89 -21.50 -19.89
CA THR A 184 11.86 -22.96 -19.67
C THR A 184 11.34 -23.74 -20.87
N ALA A 185 10.74 -23.08 -21.86
CA ALA A 185 10.21 -23.73 -23.05
C ALA A 185 11.33 -24.24 -23.99
N ASP A 186 11.14 -25.42 -24.58
CA ASP A 186 12.05 -25.98 -25.61
C ASP A 186 12.21 -25.06 -26.81
N ALA A 187 11.12 -24.39 -27.20
CA ALA A 187 11.08 -23.42 -28.30
C ALA A 187 10.53 -22.07 -27.79
N PRO A 188 11.38 -21.20 -27.19
CA PRO A 188 10.94 -19.96 -26.55
C PRO A 188 10.17 -19.02 -27.50
N GLY A 189 10.57 -18.97 -28.77
CA GLY A 189 9.92 -18.13 -29.78
C GLY A 189 8.52 -18.61 -30.16
N ALA A 190 8.33 -19.93 -30.28
CA ALA A 190 7.02 -20.52 -30.57
C ALA A 190 6.08 -20.36 -29.38
N TRP A 191 6.56 -20.69 -28.16
CA TRP A 191 5.79 -20.50 -26.95
C TRP A 191 5.34 -19.06 -26.77
N PHE A 192 6.24 -18.09 -26.99
CA PHE A 192 5.88 -16.67 -26.93
C PHE A 192 4.83 -16.29 -27.97
N ALA A 193 4.96 -16.75 -29.22
CA ALA A 193 3.97 -16.46 -30.27
C ALA A 193 2.58 -17.00 -29.90
N ASP A 194 2.52 -18.18 -29.28
CA ASP A 194 1.27 -18.82 -28.87
C ASP A 194 0.62 -18.13 -27.65
N HIS A 195 1.42 -17.56 -26.74
CA HIS A 195 0.95 -17.01 -25.47
C HIS A 195 1.01 -15.48 -25.38
N VAL A 196 1.48 -14.76 -26.40
CA VAL A 196 1.53 -13.27 -26.38
C VAL A 196 0.14 -12.65 -26.18
N GLY A 197 -0.92 -13.36 -26.59
CA GLY A 197 -2.33 -12.99 -26.36
C GLY A 197 -2.74 -12.96 -24.88
N ASP A 198 -1.97 -13.60 -23.98
CA ASP A 198 -2.27 -13.61 -22.55
C ASP A 198 -1.74 -12.37 -21.83
N LEU A 199 -0.75 -11.66 -22.38
CA LEU A 199 -0.25 -10.41 -21.79
C LEU A 199 -1.34 -9.35 -21.53
N PRO A 200 -2.20 -8.97 -22.48
CA PRO A 200 -3.27 -8.01 -22.21
C PRO A 200 -4.28 -8.54 -21.18
N ARG A 201 -4.50 -9.86 -21.12
CA ARG A 201 -5.37 -10.50 -20.11
C ARG A 201 -4.76 -10.40 -18.71
N ILE A 202 -3.48 -10.72 -18.57
CA ILE A 202 -2.70 -10.60 -17.32
C ILE A 202 -2.70 -9.15 -16.83
N VAL A 203 -2.44 -8.20 -17.73
CA VAL A 203 -2.45 -6.76 -17.40
C VAL A 203 -3.87 -6.30 -17.01
N GLY A 204 -4.90 -6.76 -17.73
CA GLY A 204 -6.30 -6.45 -17.40
C GLY A 204 -6.71 -6.99 -16.03
N ALA A 205 -6.41 -8.26 -15.75
CA ALA A 205 -6.65 -8.90 -14.46
C ALA A 205 -5.93 -8.16 -13.31
N ALA A 206 -4.65 -7.82 -13.50
CA ALA A 206 -3.91 -7.01 -12.54
C ALA A 206 -4.55 -5.64 -12.31
N ALA A 207 -4.97 -4.96 -13.39
CA ALA A 207 -5.57 -3.64 -13.32
C ALA A 207 -6.87 -3.65 -12.51
N LEU A 208 -7.73 -4.65 -12.67
CA LEU A 208 -8.97 -4.79 -11.90
C LEU A 208 -8.68 -4.87 -10.40
N VAL A 209 -7.72 -5.70 -10.00
CA VAL A 209 -7.36 -5.90 -8.59
C VAL A 209 -6.69 -4.64 -8.01
N VAL A 210 -5.74 -4.06 -8.74
CA VAL A 210 -4.92 -2.95 -8.28
C VAL A 210 -5.72 -1.64 -8.22
N LEU A 211 -6.58 -1.36 -9.20
CA LEU A 211 -7.44 -0.18 -9.19
C LEU A 211 -8.44 -0.21 -8.02
N PHE A 212 -9.04 -1.37 -7.77
CA PHE A 212 -9.99 -1.55 -6.66
C PHE A 212 -9.33 -1.24 -5.31
N HIS A 213 -8.23 -1.93 -5.01
CA HIS A 213 -7.55 -1.78 -3.72
C HIS A 213 -6.84 -0.44 -3.56
N THR A 214 -6.36 0.17 -4.64
CA THR A 214 -5.83 1.54 -4.62
C THR A 214 -6.94 2.53 -4.24
N SER A 215 -8.09 2.45 -4.92
CA SER A 215 -9.22 3.34 -4.69
C SER A 215 -9.77 3.18 -3.27
N LEU A 216 -9.99 1.94 -2.83
CA LEU A 216 -10.48 1.63 -1.48
C LEU A 216 -9.49 2.07 -0.39
N GLY A 217 -8.22 1.69 -0.52
CA GLY A 217 -7.19 2.00 0.47
C GLY A 217 -6.97 3.50 0.65
N LEU A 218 -6.92 4.23 -0.47
CA LEU A 218 -6.79 5.69 -0.43
C LEU A 218 -8.07 6.37 0.06
N ALA A 219 -9.25 5.88 -0.32
CA ALA A 219 -10.52 6.44 0.15
C ALA A 219 -10.58 6.37 1.68
N ILE A 220 -10.31 5.20 2.27
CA ILE A 220 -10.25 5.03 3.73
C ILE A 220 -9.16 5.91 4.35
N GLY A 221 -7.97 5.96 3.74
CA GLY A 221 -6.86 6.81 4.19
C GLY A 221 -7.18 8.31 4.17
N SER A 222 -8.11 8.76 3.33
CA SER A 222 -8.53 10.16 3.25
C SER A 222 -9.48 10.59 4.38
N LEU A 223 -10.15 9.63 5.03
CA LEU A 223 -11.17 9.89 6.04
C LEU A 223 -10.59 10.18 7.43
N THR A 224 -9.29 9.94 7.65
CA THR A 224 -8.65 10.14 8.95
C THR A 224 -7.23 10.65 8.84
N SER A 225 -6.75 11.37 9.86
CA SER A 225 -5.35 11.78 10.00
C SER A 225 -4.52 10.78 10.81
N ARG A 226 -5.17 9.82 11.48
CA ARG A 226 -4.51 8.85 12.36
C ARG A 226 -4.28 7.55 11.61
N ARG A 227 -3.01 7.18 11.43
CA ARG A 227 -2.59 5.94 10.74
C ARG A 227 -3.30 4.69 11.29
N VAL A 228 -3.42 4.56 12.62
CA VAL A 228 -4.03 3.39 13.25
C VAL A 228 -5.47 3.19 12.80
N PHE A 229 -6.27 4.27 12.71
CA PHE A 229 -7.66 4.19 12.26
C PHE A 229 -7.77 3.91 10.76
N ALA A 230 -6.84 4.42 9.93
CA ALA A 230 -6.86 4.13 8.50
C ALA A 230 -6.52 2.67 8.19
N VAL A 231 -5.48 2.14 8.85
CA VAL A 231 -5.08 0.73 8.73
C VAL A 231 -6.19 -0.17 9.26
N GLY A 232 -6.71 0.12 10.46
CA GLY A 232 -7.80 -0.64 11.07
C GLY A 232 -9.09 -0.61 10.27
N GLY A 233 -9.45 0.56 9.70
CA GLY A 233 -10.63 0.70 8.85
C GLY A 233 -10.53 -0.14 7.57
N TYR A 234 -9.36 -0.14 6.92
CA TYR A 234 -9.14 -0.99 5.76
C TYR A 234 -9.23 -2.48 6.12
N LEU A 235 -8.55 -2.90 7.19
CA LEU A 235 -8.60 -4.27 7.67
C LEU A 235 -10.02 -4.71 8.05
N ALA A 236 -10.80 -3.85 8.70
CA ALA A 236 -12.18 -4.14 9.04
C ALA A 236 -13.00 -4.43 7.78
N VAL A 237 -12.87 -3.62 6.73
CA VAL A 237 -13.59 -3.85 5.47
C VAL A 237 -13.19 -5.18 4.82
N VAL A 238 -11.88 -5.45 4.67
CA VAL A 238 -11.40 -6.63 3.92
C VAL A 238 -11.41 -7.95 4.71
N LEU A 239 -11.51 -7.91 6.04
CA LEU A 239 -11.60 -9.13 6.87
C LEU A 239 -13.03 -9.46 7.29
N VAL A 240 -13.86 -8.45 7.54
CA VAL A 240 -15.26 -8.68 7.93
C VAL A 240 -16.13 -8.98 6.70
N GLY A 241 -15.85 -8.36 5.56
CA GLY A 241 -16.57 -8.59 4.30
C GLY A 241 -16.65 -10.07 3.89
N PRO A 242 -15.53 -10.82 3.84
CA PRO A 242 -15.52 -12.26 3.55
C PRO A 242 -16.38 -13.08 4.52
N ALA A 243 -16.27 -12.80 5.81
CA ALA A 243 -17.01 -13.54 6.83
C ALA A 243 -18.52 -13.32 6.70
N LEU A 244 -18.95 -12.09 6.45
CA LEU A 244 -20.37 -11.76 6.24
C LEU A 244 -20.91 -12.36 4.96
N THR A 245 -20.22 -12.17 3.84
CA THR A 245 -20.64 -12.69 2.54
C THR A 245 -20.67 -14.21 2.52
N GLY A 246 -19.67 -14.86 3.12
CA GLY A 246 -19.64 -16.31 3.30
C GLY A 246 -20.78 -16.84 4.18
N ALA A 247 -21.15 -16.14 5.26
CA ALA A 247 -22.29 -16.50 6.08
C ALA A 247 -23.62 -16.40 5.30
N VAL A 248 -23.81 -15.32 4.53
CA VAL A 248 -25.00 -15.15 3.69
C VAL A 248 -25.06 -16.21 2.59
N ALA A 249 -23.94 -16.49 1.92
CA ALA A 249 -23.86 -17.53 0.90
C ALA A 249 -24.17 -18.92 1.48
N ALA A 250 -23.69 -19.22 2.69
CA ALA A 250 -23.98 -20.50 3.36
C ALA A 250 -25.47 -20.66 3.72
N VAL A 251 -26.15 -19.57 4.08
CA VAL A 251 -27.59 -19.60 4.41
C VAL A 251 -28.47 -19.67 3.17
N THR A 252 -28.09 -18.94 2.11
CA THR A 252 -28.90 -18.84 0.88
C THR A 252 -28.63 -19.97 -0.12
N GLY A 253 -27.45 -20.59 -0.06
CA GLY A 253 -26.98 -21.52 -1.08
C GLY A 253 -26.61 -20.84 -2.41
N GLU A 254 -26.47 -19.52 -2.42
CA GLU A 254 -26.21 -18.73 -3.62
C GLU A 254 -24.82 -18.07 -3.58
N GLU A 255 -24.21 -17.85 -4.75
CA GLU A 255 -22.85 -17.28 -4.86
C GLU A 255 -22.81 -15.75 -5.00
N TRP A 256 -23.94 -15.09 -5.27
CA TRP A 256 -23.98 -13.64 -5.44
C TRP A 256 -23.41 -12.85 -4.23
N PRO A 257 -23.53 -13.29 -2.96
CA PRO A 257 -23.00 -12.52 -1.83
C PRO A 257 -21.49 -12.32 -1.91
N PHE A 258 -20.74 -13.28 -2.48
CA PHE A 258 -19.29 -13.13 -2.67
C PHE A 258 -18.92 -11.99 -3.63
N SER A 259 -19.86 -11.49 -4.44
CA SER A 259 -19.66 -10.29 -5.27
C SER A 259 -19.56 -9.01 -4.44
N LEU A 260 -20.09 -9.02 -3.21
CA LEU A 260 -19.99 -7.92 -2.26
C LEU A 260 -18.70 -7.95 -1.44
N ASP A 261 -17.92 -9.04 -1.52
CA ASP A 261 -16.69 -9.19 -0.74
C ASP A 261 -15.59 -8.28 -1.29
N PRO A 262 -15.14 -7.27 -0.52
CA PRO A 262 -14.10 -6.35 -0.97
C PRO A 262 -12.72 -7.00 -1.10
N SER A 263 -12.49 -8.18 -0.54
CA SER A 263 -11.21 -8.88 -0.65
C SER A 263 -11.15 -9.81 -1.87
N SER A 264 -12.15 -10.68 -2.03
CA SER A 264 -12.16 -11.71 -3.07
C SER A 264 -12.90 -11.25 -4.33
N GLY A 265 -13.87 -10.34 -4.24
CA GLY A 265 -14.62 -9.80 -5.37
C GLY A 265 -13.76 -9.31 -6.54
N PRO A 266 -12.77 -8.41 -6.33
CA PRO A 266 -11.88 -8.00 -7.43
C PRO A 266 -11.02 -9.13 -7.99
N ILE A 267 -10.68 -10.14 -7.18
CA ILE A 267 -9.93 -11.32 -7.63
C ILE A 267 -10.81 -12.21 -8.51
N ARG A 268 -12.06 -12.49 -8.09
CA ARG A 268 -13.03 -13.24 -8.88
C ARG A 268 -13.31 -12.58 -10.23
N LEU A 269 -13.42 -11.25 -10.26
CA LEU A 269 -13.52 -10.50 -11.52
C LEU A 269 -12.26 -10.69 -12.37
N ALA A 270 -11.09 -10.53 -11.78
CA ALA A 270 -9.82 -10.66 -12.49
C ALA A 270 -9.61 -12.06 -13.07
N THR A 271 -9.99 -13.12 -12.37
CA THR A 271 -9.83 -14.50 -12.85
C THR A 271 -10.62 -14.78 -14.13
N THR A 272 -11.75 -14.09 -14.37
CA THR A 272 -12.50 -14.24 -15.63
C THR A 272 -11.72 -13.81 -16.88
N PHE A 273 -10.77 -12.87 -16.74
CA PHE A 273 -9.95 -12.40 -17.86
C PHE A 273 -8.83 -13.36 -18.22
N ILE A 274 -8.36 -14.15 -17.25
CA ILE A 274 -7.18 -15.03 -17.35
C ILE A 274 -7.57 -16.51 -17.25
N GLY A 275 -8.83 -16.85 -17.58
CA GLY A 275 -9.29 -18.23 -17.74
C GLY A 275 -9.63 -18.98 -16.44
N GLY A 276 -9.71 -18.29 -15.29
CA GLY A 276 -10.00 -18.91 -14.00
C GLY A 276 -11.50 -19.02 -13.70
N GLY A 277 -11.93 -20.23 -13.32
CA GLY A 277 -13.32 -20.61 -13.07
C GLY A 277 -13.80 -20.48 -11.62
N LEU A 278 -13.53 -19.37 -10.92
CA LEU A 278 -14.10 -19.09 -9.58
C LEU A 278 -15.62 -18.75 -9.61
N GLY A 279 -16.33 -19.20 -10.66
CA GLY A 279 -17.71 -18.84 -10.98
C GLY A 279 -17.83 -17.56 -11.82
N ASP A 280 -18.96 -17.38 -12.51
CA ASP A 280 -19.31 -16.10 -13.16
C ASP A 280 -19.55 -15.06 -12.05
N PRO A 281 -18.76 -13.96 -11.98
CA PRO A 281 -18.95 -12.90 -10.99
C PRO A 281 -20.33 -12.22 -11.10
N GLY A 282 -20.97 -12.33 -12.27
CA GLY A 282 -22.24 -11.69 -12.56
C GLY A 282 -22.16 -10.16 -12.64
N ALA A 283 -23.28 -9.53 -13.01
CA ALA A 283 -23.37 -8.07 -13.17
C ALA A 283 -23.15 -7.31 -11.84
N LEU A 284 -23.49 -7.93 -10.70
CA LEU A 284 -23.33 -7.32 -9.38
C LEU A 284 -21.86 -7.06 -9.05
N ALA A 285 -20.96 -7.98 -9.35
CA ALA A 285 -19.53 -7.80 -9.06
C ALA A 285 -18.96 -6.59 -9.83
N TRP A 286 -19.30 -6.45 -11.11
CA TRP A 286 -18.92 -5.28 -11.92
C TRP A 286 -19.47 -3.97 -11.36
N PHE A 287 -20.73 -3.98 -10.92
CA PHE A 287 -21.35 -2.82 -10.29
C PHE A 287 -20.62 -2.42 -9.00
N VAL A 288 -20.37 -3.38 -8.10
CA VAL A 288 -19.64 -3.16 -6.84
C VAL A 288 -18.23 -2.63 -7.11
N TRP A 289 -17.52 -3.24 -8.07
CA TRP A 289 -16.20 -2.79 -8.48
C TRP A 289 -16.22 -1.34 -8.97
N GLY A 290 -17.17 -1.00 -9.85
CA GLY A 290 -17.36 0.35 -10.37
C GLY A 290 -17.67 1.36 -9.26
N VAL A 291 -18.56 1.01 -8.33
CA VAL A 291 -18.91 1.84 -7.18
C VAL A 291 -17.70 2.09 -6.28
N VAL A 292 -16.89 1.08 -5.98
CA VAL A 292 -15.70 1.25 -5.13
C VAL A 292 -14.64 2.10 -5.82
N VAL A 293 -14.38 1.88 -7.10
CA VAL A 293 -13.38 2.65 -7.86
C VAL A 293 -13.82 4.10 -8.06
N VAL A 294 -15.01 4.33 -8.62
CA VAL A 294 -15.53 5.68 -8.88
C VAL A 294 -15.87 6.40 -7.58
N GLY A 295 -16.47 5.71 -6.62
CA GLY A 295 -16.79 6.25 -5.29
C GLY A 295 -15.53 6.61 -4.51
N GLY A 296 -14.52 5.74 -4.51
CA GLY A 296 -13.24 6.02 -3.87
C GLY A 296 -12.56 7.26 -4.45
N LEU A 297 -12.48 7.36 -5.78
CA LEU A 297 -11.96 8.55 -6.47
C LEU A 297 -12.78 9.81 -6.17
N SER A 298 -14.10 9.69 -6.10
CA SER A 298 -15.00 10.81 -5.77
C SER A 298 -14.80 11.30 -4.33
N VAL A 299 -14.59 10.38 -3.38
CA VAL A 299 -14.26 10.71 -1.99
C VAL A 299 -12.94 11.47 -1.92
N LEU A 300 -11.90 11.01 -2.64
CA LEU A 300 -10.63 11.74 -2.72
C LEU A 300 -10.84 13.14 -3.32
N ALA A 301 -11.45 13.23 -4.50
CA ALA A 301 -11.68 14.50 -5.17
C ALA A 301 -12.46 15.47 -4.28
N GLY A 302 -13.57 15.03 -3.67
CA GLY A 302 -14.38 15.84 -2.77
C GLY A 302 -13.65 16.30 -1.52
N ARG A 303 -12.75 15.47 -0.97
CA ARG A 303 -11.99 15.82 0.24
C ARG A 303 -10.91 16.85 -0.04
N TYR A 304 -10.17 16.68 -1.14
CA TYR A 304 -9.01 17.53 -1.46
C TYR A 304 -9.38 18.79 -2.27
N ALA A 305 -10.47 18.79 -3.02
CA ALA A 305 -10.91 19.97 -3.79
C ALA A 305 -11.43 21.11 -2.90
N ARG A 306 -12.04 20.80 -1.74
CA ARG A 306 -12.66 21.81 -0.87
C ARG A 306 -11.66 22.61 -0.03
N GLY A 307 -10.37 22.32 -0.10
CA GLY A 307 -9.33 23.02 0.67
C GLY A 307 -9.47 22.90 2.20
N SER A 308 -10.45 22.14 2.71
CA SER A 308 -10.79 22.05 4.14
C SER A 308 -9.73 21.40 5.02
N ASP A 309 -8.67 20.86 4.42
CA ASP A 309 -7.53 20.23 5.11
C ASP A 309 -6.20 20.95 4.81
N ALA A 310 -6.25 22.11 4.14
CA ALA A 310 -5.12 23.03 3.97
C ALA A 310 -5.07 24.02 5.16
#